data_AF-A0A8T5V426-F1
#
_entry.id   AF-A0A8T5V426-F1
#
_cell.length_a   1.000
_cell.length_b   1.000
_cell.length_c   1.000
_cell.angle_alpha   90.00
_cell.angle_beta   90.00
_cell.angle_gamma   90.00
#
_symmetry.space_group_name_H-M   'P 1'
#
loop_
_entity.id
_entity.type
_entity.pdbx_description
1 polymer ?
#
loop_
_entity_poly.entity_id
_entity_poly.type
_entity_poly.pdbx_seq_one_letter_code
_entity_poly.pdbx_strand_id
1 'polypeptide(L)'
;MRTVLNNTPHSARRPSPDGYSAIELIVDSLTRLKDCRSLEEMQGHRRRLVVDLKARTGFDCRSSIAQVEQDIATIEAGLKALSGPIGG
;
A
#
# COMPACT_ATOMS: atom_id res chain seq x y z
N MET A 1 18.15 -15.42 40.62
CA MET A 1 17.02 -15.29 39.67
C MET A 1 17.11 -13.90 39.03
N ARG A 2 17.41 -13.85 37.73
CA ARG A 2 17.57 -12.61 36.94
C ARG A 2 16.28 -12.37 36.17
N THR A 3 15.70 -11.19 36.28
CA THR A 3 14.80 -10.67 35.24
C THR A 3 15.08 -9.18 35.10
N VAL A 4 16.00 -8.87 34.19
CA VAL A 4 16.25 -7.53 33.70
C VAL A 4 15.65 -7.42 32.30
N LEU A 5 14.77 -6.42 32.16
CA LEU A 5 14.49 -5.60 30.97
C LEU A 5 14.36 -6.30 29.60
N ASN A 6 13.20 -6.11 28.96
CA ASN A 6 13.26 -5.44 27.67
C ASN A 6 12.01 -4.57 27.43
N ASN A 7 12.26 -3.26 27.33
CA ASN A 7 11.33 -2.28 26.82
C ASN A 7 11.18 -2.48 25.31
N THR A 8 9.95 -2.59 24.82
CA THR A 8 9.65 -2.47 23.39
C THR A 8 8.92 -1.15 23.16
N PRO A 9 9.60 -0.10 22.65
CA PRO A 9 8.90 0.99 22.00
C PRO A 9 9.32 1.14 20.54
N HIS A 10 8.38 1.65 19.74
CA HIS A 10 8.44 1.98 18.30
C HIS A 10 8.25 0.78 17.35
N SER A 11 7.14 0.63 16.62
CA SER A 11 6.44 1.67 15.87
C SER A 11 4.93 1.42 15.84
N ALA A 12 4.19 2.39 16.38
CA ALA A 12 2.77 2.51 16.18
C ALA A 12 2.47 2.78 14.70
N ARG A 13 2.00 1.77 13.97
CA ARG A 13 0.99 1.99 12.93
C ARG A 13 -0.27 1.32 13.45
N ARG A 14 -1.06 2.07 14.24
CA ARG A 14 -2.42 1.61 14.55
C ARG A 14 -3.13 1.48 13.20
N PRO A 15 -3.66 0.30 12.83
CA PRO A 15 -4.63 0.27 11.76
C PRO A 15 -5.83 1.14 12.17
N SER A 16 -6.31 1.96 11.25
CA SER A 16 -7.59 2.63 11.41
C SER A 16 -8.68 1.59 11.70
N PRO A 17 -9.71 1.93 12.50
CA PRO A 17 -10.74 1.00 12.98
C PRO A 17 -11.71 0.50 11.89
N ASP A 18 -11.59 1.01 10.68
CA ASP A 18 -12.15 0.49 9.45
C ASP A 18 -11.21 -0.61 8.91
N GLY A 19 -11.64 -1.88 9.05
CA GLY A 19 -10.83 -3.05 8.73
C GLY A 19 -10.08 -2.95 7.40
N TYR A 20 -8.80 -3.36 7.42
CA TYR A 20 -7.87 -3.29 6.29
C TYR A 20 -8.56 -3.54 4.94
N SER A 21 -8.37 -2.62 4.00
CA SER A 21 -8.84 -2.84 2.64
C SER A 21 -8.08 -4.03 2.03
N ALA A 22 -8.73 -4.79 1.15
CA ALA A 22 -8.13 -5.94 0.49
C ALA A 22 -6.78 -5.59 -0.19
N ILE A 23 -6.65 -4.36 -0.71
CA ILE A 23 -5.40 -3.88 -1.31
C ILE A 23 -4.26 -3.78 -0.29
N GLU A 24 -4.53 -3.34 0.94
CA GLU A 24 -3.52 -3.23 1.98
C GLU A 24 -3.00 -4.60 2.39
N LEU A 25 -3.88 -5.60 2.50
CA LEU A 25 -3.49 -6.97 2.82
C LEU A 25 -2.62 -7.60 1.71
N ILE A 26 -2.96 -7.35 0.44
CA ILE A 26 -2.18 -7.81 -0.71
C ILE A 26 -0.82 -7.12 -0.73
N VAL A 27 -0.77 -5.80 -0.55
CA VAL A 27 0.49 -5.04 -0.53
C VAL A 27 1.37 -5.47 0.65
N ASP A 28 0.83 -5.63 1.86
CA ASP A 28 1.57 -6.16 3.01
C ASP A 28 2.13 -7.55 2.72
N SER A 29 1.35 -8.43 2.10
CA SER A 29 1.80 -9.78 1.75
C SER A 29 2.94 -9.75 0.72
N LEU A 30 2.80 -8.97 -0.36
CA LEU A 30 3.82 -8.86 -1.41
C LEU A 30 5.10 -8.17 -0.92
N THR A 31 4.98 -7.18 -0.03
CA THR A 31 6.15 -6.54 0.59
C THR A 31 6.89 -7.50 1.52
N ARG A 32 6.19 -8.33 2.29
CA ARG A 32 6.82 -9.41 3.09
C ARG A 32 7.54 -10.43 2.20
N LEU A 33 6.98 -10.74 1.04
CA LEU A 33 7.59 -11.62 0.04
C LEU A 33 8.69 -10.93 -0.79
N LYS A 34 8.92 -9.62 -0.61
CA LYS A 34 9.84 -8.79 -1.39
C LYS A 34 9.60 -8.86 -2.91
N ASP A 35 8.34 -9.05 -3.30
CA ASP A 35 7.96 -9.12 -4.70
C ASP A 35 7.71 -7.71 -5.26
N CYS A 36 8.81 -7.00 -5.54
CA CYS A 36 8.76 -5.67 -6.13
C CYS A 36 8.03 -5.68 -7.48
N ARG A 37 8.28 -6.71 -8.30
CA ARG A 37 7.72 -6.81 -9.66
C ARG A 37 6.20 -6.88 -9.61
N SER A 38 5.64 -7.74 -8.76
CA SER A 38 4.19 -7.87 -8.62
C SER A 38 3.54 -6.55 -8.15
N LEU A 39 4.20 -5.81 -7.26
CA LEU A 39 3.75 -4.48 -6.84
C LEU A 39 3.83 -3.44 -7.96
N GLU A 40 4.89 -3.43 -8.76
CA GLU A 40 5.03 -2.55 -9.92
C GLU A 40 3.98 -2.85 -11.00
N GLU A 41 3.71 -4.13 -11.29
CA GLU A 41 2.66 -4.55 -12.22
C GLU A 41 1.28 -4.10 -11.73
N MET A 42 1.02 -4.26 -10.42
CA MET A 42 -0.22 -3.81 -9.80
C MET A 42 -0.35 -2.28 -9.88
N GLN A 43 0.72 -1.52 -9.60
CA GLN A 43 0.74 -0.06 -9.73
C GLN A 43 0.44 0.37 -11.18
N GLY A 44 1.07 -0.28 -12.16
CA GLY A 44 0.89 0.00 -13.59
C GLY A 44 -0.55 -0.22 -14.04
N HIS A 45 -1.15 -1.34 -13.62
CA HIS A 45 -2.55 -1.63 -13.91
C HIS A 45 -3.49 -0.56 -13.33
N ARG A 46 -3.29 -0.15 -12.07
CA ARG A 46 -4.12 0.87 -11.43
C ARG A 46 -3.96 2.25 -12.06
N ARG A 47 -2.74 2.66 -12.44
CA ARG A 47 -2.51 3.92 -13.15
C ARG A 47 -3.21 3.95 -14.51
N ARG A 48 -3.18 2.84 -15.25
CA ARG A 48 -3.92 2.70 -16.51
C ARG A 48 -5.42 2.85 -16.28
N LEU A 49 -5.96 2.17 -15.26
CA LEU A 49 -7.38 2.27 -14.91
C LEU A 49 -7.82 3.70 -14.59
N VAL A 50 -7.00 4.49 -13.90
CA VAL A 50 -7.30 5.92 -13.65
C VAL A 50 -7.39 6.71 -14.96
N VAL A 51 -6.48 6.47 -15.90
CA VAL A 51 -6.52 7.13 -17.22
C VAL A 51 -7.80 6.75 -17.97
N ASP A 52 -8.14 5.47 -18.02
CA ASP A 52 -9.36 4.97 -18.65
C ASP A 52 -10.63 5.57 -18.00
N LEU A 53 -10.67 5.66 -16.66
CA LEU A 53 -11.79 6.27 -15.93
C LEU A 53 -11.91 7.78 -16.18
N LYS A 54 -10.78 8.50 -16.27
CA LYS A 54 -10.75 9.94 -16.57
C LYS A 54 -11.17 10.23 -18.02
N ALA A 55 -10.89 9.32 -18.96
CA ALA A 55 -11.28 9.44 -20.36
C ALA A 55 -12.77 9.14 -20.60
N ARG A 56 -13.45 8.49 -19.64
CA ARG A 56 -14.84 8.09 -19.79
C ARG A 56 -15.78 9.28 -19.57
N THR A 57 -16.48 9.67 -20.62
CA THR A 57 -17.53 10.69 -20.57
C THR A 57 -18.91 10.07 -20.33
N GLY A 58 -19.80 10.77 -19.64
CA GLY A 58 -21.19 10.35 -19.44
C GLY A 58 -21.48 9.56 -18.15
N PHE A 59 -20.48 9.35 -17.29
CA PHE A 59 -20.65 8.78 -15.95
C PHE A 59 -19.83 9.58 -14.93
N ASP A 60 -20.36 9.78 -13.72
CA ASP A 60 -19.57 10.35 -12.64
C ASP A 60 -18.69 9.27 -12.00
N CYS A 61 -17.45 9.18 -12.47
CA CYS A 61 -16.46 8.23 -11.97
C CYS A 61 -15.60 8.80 -10.84
N ARG A 62 -15.96 9.96 -10.25
CA ARG A 62 -15.08 10.68 -9.31
C ARG A 62 -14.72 9.83 -8.09
N SER A 63 -15.71 9.16 -7.49
CA SER A 63 -15.49 8.29 -6.33
C SER A 63 -14.61 7.09 -6.68
N SER A 64 -14.84 6.47 -7.85
CA SER A 64 -14.01 5.35 -8.31
C SER A 64 -12.57 5.77 -8.62
N ILE A 65 -12.38 6.95 -9.20
CA ILE A 65 -11.06 7.52 -9.45
C ILE A 65 -10.33 7.76 -8.12
N ALA A 66 -11.00 8.40 -7.15
CA ALA A 66 -10.42 8.65 -5.83
C ALA A 66 -10.01 7.35 -5.12
N GLN A 67 -10.84 6.31 -5.20
CA GLN A 67 -10.53 5.00 -4.64
C GLN A 67 -9.31 4.36 -5.31
N VAL A 68 -9.21 4.40 -6.64
CA VAL A 68 -8.05 3.84 -7.35
C VAL A 68 -6.78 4.66 -7.08
N GLU A 69 -6.88 5.98 -6.93
CA GLU A 69 -5.76 6.83 -6.53
C GLU A 69 -5.28 6.52 -5.09
N GLN A 70 -6.20 6.21 -4.16
CA GLN A 70 -5.88 5.71 -2.82
C GLN A 70 -5.16 4.36 -2.87
N ASP A 71 -5.62 3.44 -3.73
CA ASP A 71 -4.99 2.14 -3.93
C ASP A 71 -3.56 2.29 -4.49
N ILE A 72 -3.34 3.19 -5.46
CA ILE A 72 -2.01 3.51 -6.00
C ILE A 72 -1.09 4.01 -4.88
N ALA A 73 -1.54 4.95 -4.05
CA ALA A 73 -0.74 5.48 -2.96
C ALA A 73 -0.33 4.39 -1.95
N THR A 74 -1.22 3.41 -1.71
CA THR A 74 -0.94 2.25 -0.85
C THR A 74 0.15 1.36 -1.45
N ILE A 75 0.08 1.10 -2.76
CA ILE A 75 1.08 0.31 -3.49
C ILE A 75 2.44 1.00 -3.49
N GLU A 76 2.47 2.32 -3.72
CA GLU A 76 3.68 3.13 -3.70
C GLU A 76 4.36 3.14 -2.33
N ALA A 77 3.57 3.19 -1.25
CA ALA A 77 4.11 3.05 0.10
C ALA A 77 4.76 1.67 0.31
N GLY A 78 4.15 0.60 -0.21
CA GLY A 78 4.72 -0.74 -0.20
C GLY A 78 6.04 -0.84 -0.98
N LEU A 79 6.08 -0.31 -2.20
CA LEU A 79 7.30 -0.25 -3.02
C LEU A 79 8.41 0.55 -2.34
N LYS A 80 8.07 1.69 -1.73
CA LYS A 80 9.03 2.50 -0.98
C LYS A 80 9.59 1.76 0.24
N ALA A 81 8.76 0.96 0.92
CA ALA A 81 9.22 0.11 2.02
C ALA A 81 10.23 -0.96 1.56
N LEU A 82 10.11 -1.43 0.31
CA LEU A 82 11.08 -2.34 -0.31
C LEU A 82 12.34 -1.63 -0.80
N SER A 83 12.21 -0.38 -1.27
CA SER A 83 13.30 0.44 -1.80
C SER A 83 14.10 1.18 -0.72
N GLY A 84 13.69 1.15 0.55
CA GLY A 84 14.39 1.82 1.65
C GLY A 84 15.78 1.23 1.90
N PRO A 85 16.77 2.05 2.35
CA PRO A 85 18.13 1.58 2.54
C PRO A 85 18.13 0.47 3.58
N ILE A 86 18.73 -0.68 3.24
CA ILE A 86 19.30 -1.55 4.25
C ILE A 86 20.21 -0.64 5.09
N GLY A 87 19.96 -0.59 6.40
CA GLY A 87 20.40 0.47 7.29
C GLY A 87 21.85 0.95 7.14
N GLY A 88 22.03 2.25 7.35
CA GLY A 88 23.27 2.82 7.91
C GLY A 88 23.00 3.22 9.34
#